data_AF-A0A3M2X7N0-F1
#
_entry.id   AF-A0A3M2X7N0-F1
#
_cell.length_a   1.000
_cell.length_b   1.000
_cell.length_c   1.000
_cell.angle_alpha   90.00
_cell.angle_beta   90.00
_cell.angle_gamma   90.00
#
_symmetry.space_group_name_H-M   'P 1'
#
loop_
_entity.id
_entity.type
_entity.pdbx_description
1 polymer ?
#
loop_
_entity_poly.entity_id
_entity_poly.type
_entity_poly.pdbx_seq_one_letter_code
_entity_poly.pdbx_strand_id
1 'polypeptide(L)' 'AAERFALGLELELEGGDAEQAPPPGGGLSDQVESFERALIAAELARPHSSVRSLAEALGVPRKTLHDKLRKHGL' A
#
# COMPACT_ATOMS: atom_id res chain seq x y z
N ALA A 1 -27.54 -18.12 -5.37
CA ALA A 1 -27.41 -17.43 -4.08
C ALA A 1 -25.92 -17.15 -3.86
N ALA A 2 -25.56 -15.95 -3.43
CA ALA A 2 -24.16 -15.58 -3.14
C ALA A 2 -24.11 -14.97 -1.75
N GLU A 3 -23.41 -15.63 -0.83
CA GLU A 3 -23.29 -15.21 0.57
C GLU A 3 -22.04 -14.34 0.73
N ARG A 4 -22.22 -13.11 1.22
CA ARG A 4 -21.11 -12.20 1.60
C ARG A 4 -20.73 -12.48 3.05
N PHE A 5 -19.54 -13.02 3.27
CA PHE A 5 -18.89 -13.01 4.58
C PHE A 5 -18.04 -11.74 4.71
N ALA A 6 -18.47 -10.80 5.55
CA ALA A 6 -17.65 -9.67 5.99
C ALA A 6 -16.94 -10.07 7.29
N LEU A 7 -15.70 -10.53 7.19
CA LEU A 7 -14.82 -10.71 8.35
C LEU A 7 -14.18 -9.36 8.68
N GLY A 8 -14.57 -8.75 9.81
CA GLY A 8 -13.84 -7.65 10.44
C GLY A 8 -14.36 -6.22 10.24
N LEU A 9 -15.68 -6.04 10.07
CA LEU A 9 -16.30 -4.70 9.95
C LEU A 9 -17.42 -4.48 10.99
N GLU A 10 -17.32 -5.15 12.13
CA GLU A 10 -18.09 -4.78 13.32
C GLU A 10 -17.14 -4.13 14.33
N LEU A 11 -17.53 -2.93 14.78
CA LEU A 11 -16.91 -2.10 15.82
C LEU A 11 -15.81 -1.14 15.37
N GLU A 12 -16.22 -0.07 14.69
CA GLU A 12 -15.68 1.29 14.92
C GLU A 12 -16.67 2.33 14.39
N LEU A 13 -17.92 2.24 14.88
CA LEU A 13 -18.93 3.31 14.80
C LEU A 13 -19.10 3.92 16.19
N GLU A 14 -18.01 4.37 16.82
CA GLU A 14 -18.11 5.20 18.03
C GLU A 14 -16.96 6.22 18.10
N GLY A 15 -17.24 7.42 17.57
CA GLY A 15 -16.84 8.69 18.16
C GLY A 15 -15.37 8.90 18.52
N GLY A 16 -14.47 8.88 17.54
CA GLY A 16 -13.18 9.56 17.63
C GLY A 16 -12.99 10.43 16.41
N ASP A 17 -12.63 11.71 16.62
CA ASP A 17 -12.04 12.59 15.60
C ASP A 17 -10.81 11.89 15.00
N ALA A 18 -11.03 10.96 14.08
CA ALA A 18 -10.06 10.59 13.10
C ALA A 18 -10.00 11.81 12.19
N GLU A 19 -9.07 12.71 12.51
CA GLU A 19 -8.57 13.77 11.64
C GLU A 19 -8.71 13.26 10.21
N GLN A 20 -9.73 13.77 9.52
CA GLN A 20 -10.08 13.34 8.18
C GLN A 20 -8.89 13.75 7.33
N ALA A 21 -7.93 12.84 7.18
CA ALA A 21 -6.91 12.94 6.18
C ALA A 21 -7.66 13.31 4.90
N PRO A 22 -7.33 14.44 4.25
CA PRO A 22 -8.09 14.94 3.12
C PRO A 22 -8.32 13.76 2.17
N PRO A 23 -9.54 13.61 1.60
CA PRO A 23 -9.82 12.51 0.70
C PRO A 23 -8.66 12.45 -0.28
N PRO A 24 -7.97 11.30 -0.42
CA PRO A 24 -6.75 11.21 -1.20
C PRO A 24 -7.03 11.88 -2.53
N GLY A 25 -6.41 13.04 -2.75
CA GLY A 25 -6.76 13.88 -3.88
C GLY A 25 -6.46 13.09 -5.13
N GLY A 26 -7.50 12.70 -5.87
CA GLY A 26 -7.34 11.94 -7.09
C GLY A 26 -8.23 10.71 -7.25
N GLY A 27 -8.29 10.21 -8.47
CA GLY A 27 -9.08 9.03 -8.82
C GLY A 27 -8.50 7.74 -8.23
N LEU A 28 -9.10 6.59 -8.58
CA LEU A 28 -8.61 5.27 -8.16
C LEU A 28 -7.11 5.09 -8.44
N SER A 29 -6.61 5.62 -9.55
CA SER A 29 -5.19 5.55 -9.90
C SER A 29 -4.30 6.19 -8.84
N ASP A 30 -4.65 7.40 -8.39
CA ASP A 30 -3.84 8.15 -7.41
C ASP A 30 -3.85 7.47 -6.04
N GLN A 31 -4.99 6.89 -5.66
CA GLN A 31 -5.12 6.11 -4.43
C GLN A 31 -4.27 4.84 -4.46
N VAL A 32 -4.29 4.10 -5.57
CA VAL A 32 -3.44 2.93 -5.77
C VAL A 32 -1.97 3.33 -5.72
N GLU A 33 -1.58 4.44 -6.35
CA GLU A 33 -0.19 4.92 -6.33
C GLU A 33 0.29 5.31 -4.93
N SER A 34 -0.56 5.99 -4.16
CA SER A 34 -0.26 6.34 -2.76
C SER A 34 -0.07 5.08 -1.91
N PHE A 35 -0.96 4.10 -2.07
CA PHE A 35 -0.90 2.83 -1.36
C PHE A 35 0.35 2.02 -1.73
N GLU A 36 0.66 1.91 -3.03
CA GLU A 36 1.87 1.24 -3.51
C GLU A 36 3.14 1.91 -2.96
N ARG A 37 3.21 3.24 -2.98
CA ARG A 37 4.33 4.00 -2.40
C ARG A 37 4.49 3.69 -0.92
N ALA A 38 3.39 3.66 -0.15
CA ALA A 38 3.43 3.37 1.27
C ALA A 38 3.94 1.95 1.57
N LEU A 39 3.50 0.95 0.81
CA LEU A 39 3.96 -0.43 0.96
C LEU A 39 5.45 -0.58 0.64
N ILE A 40 5.93 0.04 -0.45
CA ILE A 40 7.35 -0.02 -0.83
C ILE A 40 8.20 0.67 0.24
N ALA A 41 7.78 1.84 0.73
CA ALA A 41 8.49 2.56 1.78
C ALA A 41 8.55 1.79 3.11
N ALA A 42 7.44 1.13 3.49
CA ALA A 42 7.40 0.29 4.68
C ALA A 42 8.34 -0.92 4.57
N GLU A 43 8.41 -1.54 3.39
CA GLU A 43 9.30 -2.69 3.17
C GLU A 43 10.78 -2.27 3.08
N LEU A 44 11.08 -1.08 2.53
CA LEU A 44 12.42 -0.50 2.52
C LEU A 44 12.97 -0.23 3.93
N ALA A 45 12.11 0.00 4.92
CA ALA A 45 12.52 0.17 6.31
C ALA A 45 12.99 -1.15 6.96
N ARG A 46 12.73 -2.30 6.33
CA ARG A 46 13.20 -3.61 6.79
C ARG A 46 14.57 -3.92 6.19
N PRO A 47 15.41 -4.73 6.88
CA PRO A 47 16.70 -5.11 6.35
C PRO A 47 16.56 -6.10 5.19
N HIS A 48 17.14 -5.74 4.03
CA HIS A 48 17.22 -6.59 2.84
C HIS A 48 18.68 -6.73 2.41
N SER A 49 19.07 -7.92 1.95
CA SER A 49 20.43 -8.18 1.45
C SER A 49 20.71 -7.55 0.08
N SER A 50 19.65 -7.23 -0.67
CA SER A 50 19.72 -6.65 -2.01
C SER A 50 18.34 -6.18 -2.50
N VAL A 51 18.31 -5.41 -3.60
CA VAL A 51 17.06 -5.06 -4.31
C VAL A 51 16.30 -6.29 -4.79
N ARG A 52 17.01 -7.40 -5.06
CA ARG A 52 16.37 -8.67 -5.39
C ARG A 52 15.55 -9.20 -4.22
N SER A 53 16.14 -9.22 -3.02
CA SER A 53 15.47 -9.65 -1.78
C SER A 53 14.22 -8.81 -1.51
N LEU A 54 14.32 -7.49 -1.71
CA LEU A 54 13.17 -6.58 -1.58
C LEU A 54 12.07 -6.89 -2.59
N ALA A 55 12.42 -7.13 -3.86
CA ALA A 55 11.46 -7.48 -4.91
C ALA A 55 10.76 -8.82 -4.64
N GLU A 56 11.51 -9.82 -4.15
CA GLU A 56 10.98 -11.11 -3.72
C GLU A 56 10.03 -10.96 -2.52
N ALA A 57 10.37 -10.14 -1.52
CA ALA A 57 9.52 -9.85 -0.37
C ALA A 57 8.20 -9.17 -0.77
N LEU A 58 8.25 -8.25 -1.74
CA LEU A 58 7.07 -7.58 -2.30
C LEU A 58 6.31 -8.44 -3.32
N GLY A 59 6.82 -9.61 -3.71
CA GLY A 59 6.19 -10.49 -4.69
C GLY A 59 6.15 -9.94 -6.11
N VAL A 60 7.07 -9.04 -6.48
CA VAL A 60 7.10 -8.39 -7.80
C VAL A 60 8.41 -8.68 -8.56
N PRO A 61 8.40 -8.67 -9.91
CA PRO A 61 9.63 -8.74 -10.67
C PRO A 61 10.57 -7.58 -10.35
N ARG A 62 11.89 -7.83 -10.34
CA ARG A 62 12.92 -6.80 -10.07
C ARG A 62 12.79 -5.56 -10.96
N LYS A 63 12.53 -5.76 -12.26
CA LYS A 63 12.34 -4.66 -13.21
C LYS A 63 11.14 -3.81 -12.80
N THR A 64 10.02 -4.44 -12.45
CA THR A 64 8.82 -3.76 -11.97
C THR A 64 9.07 -2.94 -10.71
N LEU A 65 9.82 -3.50 -9.74
CA LEU A 65 10.22 -2.75 -8.55
C LEU A 65 11.05 -1.52 -8.91
N HIS A 66 12.04 -1.65 -9.80
CA HIS A 66 12.84 -0.51 -10.26
C HIS A 66 11.98 0.58 -10.91
N ASP A 67 11.04 0.20 -11.78
CA ASP A 67 10.14 1.13 -12.44
C ASP A 67 9.23 1.84 -11.41
N LYS A 68 8.74 1.13 -10.39
CA LYS A 68 7.95 1.69 -9.28
C LYS A 68 8.76 2.64 -8.39
N LEU A 69 9.98 2.28 -8.00
CA LEU A 69 10.88 3.14 -7.22
C LEU A 69 11.11 4.47 -7.95
N ARG A 70 11.46 4.40 -9.24
CA ARG A 70 11.62 5.60 -10.09
C ARG A 70 10.33 6.41 -10.17
N LYS A 71 9.18 5.77 -10.39
CA LYS A 71 7.87 6.44 -10.47
C LYS A 71 7.53 7.20 -9.18
N HIS A 72 7.81 6.60 -8.01
CA HIS A 72 7.45 7.17 -6.72
C HIS A 72 8.55 8.05 -6.09
N GLY A 73 9.71 8.18 -6.73
CA GLY A 73 10.85 8.95 -6.21
C GLY A 73 11.44 8.37 -4.93
N LEU A 74 11.45 7.03 -4.82
CA LEU A 74 12.01 6.27 -3.70
C LEU A 74 13.41 5.73 -4.02
#